data_AF-A0AA89ATF1-F1
#
_entry.id   AF-A0AA89ATF1-F1
#
_cell.length_a   1.000
_cell.length_b   1.000
_cell.length_c   1.000
_cell.angle_alpha   90.00
_cell.angle_beta   90.00
_cell.angle_gamma   90.00
#
_symmetry.space_group_name_H-M   'P 1'
#
loop_
_entity.id
_entity.type
_entity.pdbx_description
1 polymer ?
#
loop_
_entity_poly.entity_id
_entity_poly.type
_entity_poly.pdbx_seq_one_letter_code
_entity_poly.pdbx_strand_id
1 'polypeptide(L)'
;MSGPQCCENPPTLSSSSGAGHEEELGGLKSYISGSLDSSLAVLLVSDIYGYEAPNLRNLADKVAAAGFYVVVPDFLRGDPYVPENAERPLPVWFKEHGTCPMIQLGHSPKVVVELAKYACVQAAVLLHPSFVTLDDIHGVKVPISILGAENDKMSPPELLKQFEATLNAKPEVGVPRV
;
A
#
# COMPACT_ATOMS: atom_id res chain seq x y z
N MET A 1 -6.68 -9.93 5.34
CA MET A 1 -6.27 -11.29 4.95
C MET A 1 -6.04 -11.29 3.45
N SER A 2 -4.84 -11.62 2.99
CA SER A 2 -4.56 -11.80 1.56
C SER A 2 -5.00 -13.21 1.12
N GLY A 3 -5.77 -13.31 0.04
CA GLY A 3 -6.36 -14.56 -0.46
C GLY A 3 -7.75 -14.34 -1.09
N PRO A 4 -8.49 -15.41 -1.44
CA PRO A 4 -9.80 -15.29 -2.09
C PRO A 4 -10.77 -14.39 -1.32
N GLN A 5 -10.76 -14.50 0.02
CA GLN A 5 -11.56 -13.68 0.92
C GLN A 5 -11.29 -12.17 0.85
N CYS A 6 -10.11 -11.75 0.35
CA CYS A 6 -9.81 -10.33 0.11
C CYS A 6 -10.74 -9.74 -0.97
N CYS A 7 -11.20 -10.59 -1.89
CA CYS A 7 -12.02 -10.19 -3.02
C CYS A 7 -13.51 -10.53 -2.84
N GLU A 8 -13.90 -11.14 -1.72
CA GLU A 8 -15.29 -11.51 -1.46
C GLU A 8 -16.19 -10.29 -1.16
N ASN A 9 -15.60 -9.17 -0.74
CA ASN A 9 -16.31 -7.95 -0.37
C ASN A 9 -15.62 -6.71 -0.98
N PRO A 10 -15.71 -6.51 -2.30
CA PRO A 10 -15.10 -5.35 -2.93
C PRO A 10 -15.76 -4.04 -2.46
N PRO A 11 -15.02 -2.92 -2.41
CA PRO A 11 -15.58 -1.64 -2.06
C PRO A 11 -16.51 -1.14 -3.17
N THR A 12 -17.65 -0.55 -2.80
CA THR A 12 -18.40 0.31 -3.73
C THR A 12 -17.61 1.61 -3.92
N LEU A 13 -17.09 1.84 -5.12
CA LEU A 13 -16.32 3.05 -5.42
C LEU A 13 -17.21 4.30 -5.40
N SER A 14 -16.66 5.41 -4.92
CA SER A 14 -17.35 6.71 -4.91
C SER A 14 -16.35 7.86 -4.98
N SER A 15 -16.43 8.62 -6.07
CA SER A 15 -15.62 9.82 -6.27
C SER A 15 -15.94 10.95 -5.27
N SER A 16 -17.12 10.91 -4.63
CA SER A 16 -17.55 11.88 -3.62
C SER A 16 -17.23 11.43 -2.18
N SER A 17 -16.46 10.36 -1.99
CA SER A 17 -16.06 9.91 -0.66
C SER A 17 -14.83 10.66 -0.18
N GLY A 18 -14.85 11.05 1.10
CA GLY A 18 -13.77 11.78 1.78
C GLY A 18 -13.99 13.30 1.88
N ALA A 19 -13.23 13.95 2.75
CA ALA A 19 -13.25 15.40 3.02
C ALA A 19 -12.12 16.18 2.30
N GLY A 20 -11.17 15.45 1.72
CA GLY A 20 -10.07 15.97 0.93
C GLY A 20 -10.48 16.32 -0.51
N HIS A 21 -9.48 16.46 -1.38
CA HIS A 21 -9.68 16.85 -2.77
C HIS A 21 -8.73 16.09 -3.70
N GLU A 22 -9.02 16.12 -5.00
CA GLU A 22 -8.16 15.53 -6.03
C GLU A 22 -7.27 16.59 -6.67
N GLU A 23 -5.99 16.25 -6.85
CA GLU A 23 -4.99 17.08 -7.53
C GLU A 23 -4.00 16.17 -8.27
N GLU A 24 -3.34 16.70 -9.30
CA GLU A 24 -2.27 16.00 -9.99
C GLU A 24 -0.91 16.29 -9.35
N LEU A 25 -0.24 15.26 -8.85
CA LEU A 25 1.10 15.35 -8.27
C LEU A 25 2.04 14.39 -9.00
N GLY A 26 3.15 14.91 -9.53
CA GLY A 26 4.15 14.09 -10.22
C GLY A 26 3.62 13.33 -11.45
N GLY A 27 2.58 13.85 -12.10
CA GLY A 27 1.92 13.20 -13.24
C GLY A 27 0.99 12.04 -12.84
N LEU A 28 0.62 11.95 -11.56
CA LEU A 28 -0.37 11.01 -11.04
C LEU A 28 -1.54 11.78 -10.43
N LYS A 29 -2.76 11.40 -10.81
CA LYS A 29 -3.95 11.82 -10.06
C LYS A 29 -3.81 11.33 -8.63
N SER A 30 -4.10 12.19 -7.67
CA SER A 30 -3.91 11.91 -6.26
C SER A 30 -5.06 12.48 -5.46
N TYR A 31 -5.50 11.74 -4.44
CA TYR A 31 -6.36 12.29 -3.40
C TYR A 31 -5.49 12.86 -2.27
N ILE A 32 -5.77 14.09 -1.87
CA ILE A 32 -4.99 14.86 -0.91
C ILE A 32 -5.89 15.26 0.27
N SER A 33 -5.38 15.08 1.47
CA SER A 33 -6.04 15.50 2.71
C SER A 33 -5.02 16.06 3.70
N GLY A 34 -5.43 17.01 4.54
CA GLY A 34 -4.56 17.68 5.52
C GLY A 34 -3.96 19.01 5.06
N SER A 35 -3.19 19.64 5.94
CA SER A 35 -2.61 20.97 5.70
C SER A 35 -1.26 20.89 4.98
N LEU A 36 -0.99 21.83 4.07
CA LEU A 36 0.34 22.01 3.47
C LEU A 36 1.39 22.50 4.49
N ASP A 37 0.95 23.06 5.62
CA ASP A 37 1.84 23.52 6.70
C ASP A 37 2.29 22.38 7.62
N SER A 38 1.81 21.14 7.40
CA SER A 38 2.22 19.98 8.18
C SER A 38 3.70 19.67 7.99
N SER A 39 4.41 19.43 9.09
CA SER A 39 5.85 19.08 9.08
C SER A 39 6.13 17.63 8.66
N LEU A 40 5.10 16.78 8.65
CA LEU A 40 5.17 15.37 8.29
C LEU A 40 4.11 15.02 7.26
N ALA A 41 4.49 14.15 6.32
CA ALA A 41 3.61 13.65 5.29
C ALA A 41 3.48 12.12 5.33
N VAL A 42 2.32 11.60 4.91
CA VAL A 42 2.02 10.18 4.77
C VAL A 42 1.60 9.90 3.34
N LEU A 43 2.30 8.99 2.69
CA LEU A 43 1.92 8.43 1.40
C LEU A 43 1.13 7.14 1.64
N LEU A 44 -0.15 7.12 1.30
CA LEU A 44 -0.97 5.91 1.34
C LEU A 44 -1.05 5.31 -0.06
N VAL A 45 -0.80 4.01 -0.16
CA VAL A 45 -0.82 3.26 -1.42
C VAL A 45 -2.09 2.42 -1.43
N SER A 46 -2.93 2.60 -2.46
CA SER A 46 -4.17 1.82 -2.60
C SER A 46 -3.90 0.35 -2.89
N ASP A 47 -4.87 -0.51 -2.57
CA ASP A 47 -4.93 -1.87 -3.08
C ASP A 47 -5.40 -1.89 -4.55
N ILE A 48 -5.71 -3.10 -5.06
CA ILE A 48 -6.15 -3.33 -6.44
C ILE A 48 -7.43 -2.57 -6.82
N TYR A 49 -8.22 -2.10 -5.85
CA TYR A 49 -9.46 -1.36 -6.11
C TYR A 49 -9.23 0.14 -6.36
N GLY A 50 -8.00 0.62 -6.16
CA GLY A 50 -7.61 1.99 -6.48
C GLY A 50 -7.90 3.03 -5.39
N TYR A 51 -7.48 4.26 -5.66
CA TYR A 51 -7.51 5.37 -4.69
C TYR A 51 -8.92 5.91 -4.41
N GLU A 52 -9.91 5.54 -5.23
CA GLU A 52 -11.32 5.92 -5.07
C GLU A 52 -12.07 5.05 -4.05
N ALA A 53 -11.42 4.04 -3.47
CA ALA A 53 -12.02 3.21 -2.44
C ALA A 53 -12.39 4.06 -1.20
N PRO A 54 -13.68 4.09 -0.77
CA PRO A 54 -14.13 4.97 0.31
C PRO A 54 -13.37 4.78 1.64
N ASN A 55 -13.06 3.53 1.98
CA ASN A 55 -12.34 3.22 3.22
C ASN A 55 -10.92 3.78 3.22
N LEU A 56 -10.27 3.83 2.06
CA LEU A 56 -8.92 4.39 1.92
C LEU A 56 -8.95 5.91 2.06
N ARG A 57 -9.92 6.60 1.43
CA ARG A 57 -10.08 8.05 1.58
C ARG A 57 -10.46 8.45 3.01
N ASN A 58 -11.37 7.70 3.63
CA ASN A 58 -11.72 7.89 5.05
C ASN A 58 -10.52 7.66 5.98
N LEU A 59 -9.64 6.69 5.66
CA LEU A 59 -8.40 6.50 6.40
C LEU A 59 -7.47 7.71 6.20
N ALA A 60 -7.32 8.18 4.96
CA ALA A 60 -6.51 9.36 4.66
C ALA A 60 -6.98 10.58 5.44
N ASP A 61 -8.29 10.81 5.52
CA ASP A 61 -8.86 11.93 6.28
C ASP A 61 -8.63 11.80 7.79
N LYS A 62 -8.71 10.58 8.35
CA LYS A 62 -8.39 10.34 9.76
C LYS A 62 -6.92 10.58 10.07
N VAL A 63 -6.03 10.16 9.17
CA VAL A 63 -4.59 10.42 9.30
C VAL A 63 -4.30 11.92 9.17
N ALA A 64 -4.96 12.60 8.24
CA ALA A 64 -4.86 14.04 8.08
C ALA A 64 -5.34 14.81 9.31
N ALA A 65 -6.47 14.39 9.90
CA ALA A 65 -7.00 14.95 11.14
C ALA A 65 -6.04 14.75 12.34
N ALA A 66 -5.12 13.80 12.27
CA ALA A 66 -4.05 13.61 13.26
C ALA A 66 -2.84 14.56 13.04
N GLY A 67 -2.89 15.45 12.04
CA GLY A 67 -1.90 16.50 11.82
C GLY A 67 -0.91 16.24 10.67
N PHE A 68 -1.13 15.20 9.86
CA PHE A 68 -0.27 14.85 8.73
C PHE A 68 -0.79 15.43 7.41
N TYR A 69 0.12 15.72 6.48
CA TYR A 69 -0.24 15.90 5.07
C TYR A 69 -0.34 14.54 4.41
N VAL A 70 -1.47 14.18 3.83
CA VAL A 70 -1.72 12.83 3.30
C VAL A 70 -1.94 12.87 1.80
N VAL A 71 -1.22 12.01 1.09
CA VAL A 71 -1.34 11.84 -0.36
C VAL A 71 -1.66 10.38 -0.67
N VAL A 72 -2.65 10.16 -1.53
CA VAL A 72 -3.06 8.86 -2.04
C VAL A 72 -2.98 8.87 -3.57
N PRO A 73 -1.84 8.51 -4.17
CA PRO A 73 -1.67 8.54 -5.62
C PRO A 73 -2.36 7.37 -6.32
N ASP A 74 -2.84 7.63 -7.53
CA ASP A 74 -3.36 6.64 -8.45
C ASP A 74 -2.22 5.91 -9.17
N PHE A 75 -1.60 4.95 -8.48
CA PHE A 75 -0.58 4.09 -9.10
C PHE A 75 -1.14 3.16 -10.19
N LEU A 76 -2.47 2.98 -10.26
CA LEU A 76 -3.14 2.16 -11.27
C LEU A 76 -3.51 2.96 -12.53
N ARG A 77 -3.30 4.28 -12.54
CA ARG A 77 -3.52 5.18 -13.69
C ARG A 77 -4.93 5.04 -14.29
N GLY A 78 -5.93 4.94 -13.43
CA GLY A 78 -7.34 4.79 -13.81
C GLY A 78 -7.73 3.39 -14.26
N ASP A 79 -6.88 2.37 -14.02
CA ASP A 79 -7.16 0.98 -14.38
C ASP A 79 -7.29 0.02 -13.16
N PRO A 80 -8.13 0.34 -12.14
CA PRO A 80 -8.34 -0.54 -11.00
C PRO A 80 -9.00 -1.87 -11.39
N TYR A 81 -8.85 -2.88 -10.54
CA TYR A 81 -9.57 -4.14 -10.69
C TYR A 81 -11.07 -3.94 -10.44
N VAL A 82 -11.90 -4.42 -11.37
CA VAL A 82 -13.37 -4.34 -11.32
C VAL A 82 -13.93 -5.76 -11.25
N PRO A 83 -14.39 -6.22 -10.08
CA PRO A 83 -14.91 -7.58 -9.87
C PRO A 83 -16.07 -7.97 -10.78
N GLU A 84 -16.90 -7.01 -11.17
CA GLU A 84 -18.07 -7.23 -12.03
C GLU A 84 -17.69 -7.55 -13.48
N ASN A 85 -16.43 -7.28 -13.87
CA ASN A 85 -15.95 -7.57 -15.22
C ASN A 85 -15.53 -9.04 -15.37
N ALA A 86 -16.50 -9.89 -15.73
CA ALA A 86 -16.29 -11.32 -15.93
C ALA A 86 -15.25 -11.66 -17.04
N GLU A 87 -15.05 -10.77 -18.01
CA GLU A 87 -14.09 -10.95 -19.11
C GLU A 87 -12.65 -10.69 -18.66
N ARG A 88 -12.47 -9.99 -17.52
CA ARG A 88 -11.17 -9.60 -16.98
C ARG A 88 -11.04 -10.03 -15.52
N PRO A 89 -11.06 -11.34 -15.22
CA PRO A 89 -10.91 -11.84 -13.87
C PRO A 89 -9.52 -11.49 -13.32
N LEU A 90 -9.39 -11.52 -11.99
CA LEU A 90 -8.18 -11.10 -11.28
C LEU A 90 -6.84 -11.65 -11.86
N PRO A 91 -6.73 -12.93 -12.26
CA PRO A 91 -5.49 -13.44 -12.87
C PRO A 91 -5.14 -12.78 -14.21
N VAL A 92 -6.14 -12.40 -15.01
CA VAL A 92 -5.94 -11.69 -16.28
C VAL A 92 -5.51 -10.26 -16.02
N TRP A 93 -6.21 -9.57 -15.09
CA TRP A 93 -5.85 -8.22 -14.66
C TRP A 93 -4.39 -8.15 -14.16
N PHE A 94 -3.97 -9.10 -13.33
CA PHE A 94 -2.58 -9.18 -12.86
C PHE A 94 -1.57 -9.38 -13.99
N LYS A 95 -1.90 -10.18 -15.00
CA LYS A 95 -1.01 -10.45 -16.14
C LYS A 95 -0.77 -9.19 -16.98
N GLU A 96 -1.80 -8.37 -17.18
CA GLU A 96 -1.71 -7.12 -17.93
C GLU A 96 -0.89 -6.05 -17.21
N HIS A 97 -0.97 -6.01 -15.88
CA HIS A 97 -0.23 -5.08 -15.03
C HIS A 97 1.21 -5.55 -14.72
N GLY A 98 1.55 -6.81 -15.03
CA GLY A 98 2.83 -7.44 -14.65
C GLY A 98 4.07 -7.06 -15.46
N THR A 99 3.99 -6.25 -16.52
CA THR A 99 5.12 -6.04 -17.47
C THR A 99 5.88 -4.73 -17.32
N CYS A 100 5.50 -3.82 -16.43
CA CYS A 100 6.26 -2.58 -16.20
C CYS A 100 6.79 -2.57 -14.75
N PRO A 101 8.07 -2.22 -14.48
CA PRO A 101 8.61 -2.21 -13.11
C PRO A 101 7.82 -1.30 -12.15
N MET A 102 7.22 -0.23 -12.68
CA MET A 102 6.32 0.66 -11.92
C MET A 102 4.84 0.23 -11.94
N ILE A 103 4.46 -0.82 -12.66
CA ILE A 103 3.09 -1.40 -12.70
C ILE A 103 3.06 -2.81 -12.08
N GLN A 104 4.23 -3.47 -11.91
CA GLN A 104 4.46 -4.52 -10.90
C GLN A 104 4.07 -4.05 -9.47
N LEU A 105 3.89 -2.75 -9.31
CA LEU A 105 3.35 -2.01 -8.17
C LEU A 105 1.84 -2.10 -7.99
N GLY A 106 1.10 -2.82 -8.85
CA GLY A 106 -0.27 -3.28 -8.53
C GLY A 106 -0.34 -4.12 -7.25
N HIS A 107 0.81 -4.46 -6.67
CA HIS A 107 0.96 -4.93 -5.30
C HIS A 107 1.46 -3.80 -4.41
N SER A 108 0.54 -3.11 -3.74
CA SER A 108 0.79 -2.01 -2.79
C SER A 108 1.94 -2.31 -1.82
N PRO A 109 2.07 -3.52 -1.25
CA PRO A 109 3.19 -3.84 -0.35
C PRO A 109 4.57 -3.76 -1.02
N LYS A 110 4.70 -4.12 -2.31
CA LYS A 110 5.96 -4.03 -3.03
C LYS A 110 6.38 -2.59 -3.32
N VAL A 111 5.43 -1.69 -3.59
CA VAL A 111 5.69 -0.24 -3.70
C VAL A 111 6.38 0.25 -2.44
N VAL A 112 5.77 -0.04 -1.30
CA VAL A 112 6.23 0.44 -0.01
C VAL A 112 7.61 -0.15 0.31
N VAL A 113 7.81 -1.45 0.08
CA VAL A 113 9.13 -2.08 0.31
C VAL A 113 10.19 -1.49 -0.62
N GLU A 114 9.89 -1.30 -1.91
CA GLU A 114 10.85 -0.73 -2.86
C GLU A 114 11.22 0.71 -2.48
N LEU A 115 10.23 1.55 -2.14
CA LEU A 115 10.49 2.91 -1.61
C LEU A 115 11.35 2.86 -0.34
N ALA A 116 11.13 1.89 0.54
CA ALA A 116 11.90 1.69 1.76
C ALA A 116 13.36 1.23 1.52
N LYS A 117 13.73 0.83 0.29
CA LYS A 117 15.12 0.57 -0.11
C LYS A 117 15.88 1.87 -0.45
N TYR A 118 15.14 2.96 -0.70
CA TYR A 118 15.67 4.30 -0.94
C TYR A 118 15.49 5.16 0.31
N ALA A 119 16.44 6.04 0.59
CA ALA A 119 16.39 6.92 1.77
C ALA A 119 15.43 8.13 1.57
N CYS A 120 14.38 7.97 0.75
CA CYS A 120 13.41 9.02 0.43
C CYS A 120 12.19 9.01 1.37
N VAL A 121 12.02 7.98 2.20
CA VAL A 121 11.00 7.89 3.24
C VAL A 121 11.63 7.67 4.61
N GLN A 122 11.01 8.17 5.68
CA GLN A 122 11.54 8.05 7.04
C GLN A 122 11.13 6.73 7.70
N ALA A 123 9.99 6.17 7.31
CA ALA A 123 9.47 4.90 7.81
C ALA A 123 8.49 4.30 6.79
N ALA A 124 8.24 3.01 6.91
CA ALA A 124 7.31 2.26 6.08
C ALA A 124 6.35 1.41 6.92
N VAL A 125 5.11 1.22 6.45
CA VAL A 125 4.14 0.33 7.08
C VAL A 125 3.51 -0.55 6.00
N LEU A 126 3.50 -1.86 6.23
CA LEU A 126 2.87 -2.84 5.35
C LEU A 126 1.65 -3.43 6.04
N LEU A 127 0.51 -3.39 5.35
CA LEU A 127 -0.71 -4.08 5.75
C LEU A 127 -0.87 -5.32 4.88
N HIS A 128 -0.91 -6.50 5.50
CA HIS A 128 -1.07 -7.82 4.87
C HIS A 128 -0.21 -8.02 3.59
N PRO A 129 1.13 -8.10 3.74
CA PRO A 129 2.08 -7.96 2.63
C PRO A 129 2.04 -9.14 1.65
N SER A 130 1.19 -9.04 0.62
CA SER A 130 1.16 -9.97 -0.50
C SER A 130 2.42 -9.87 -1.37
N PHE A 131 2.97 -11.02 -1.76
CA PHE A 131 4.08 -11.18 -2.71
C PHE A 131 5.43 -10.55 -2.30
N VAL A 132 5.59 -10.13 -1.05
CA VAL A 132 6.88 -9.66 -0.53
C VAL A 132 7.78 -10.85 -0.24
N THR A 133 9.05 -10.77 -0.65
CA THR A 133 10.04 -11.84 -0.43
C THR A 133 11.05 -11.46 0.65
N LEU A 134 11.85 -12.43 1.11
CA LEU A 134 12.94 -12.16 2.06
C LEU A 134 13.99 -11.20 1.47
N ASP A 135 14.32 -11.36 0.19
CA ASP A 135 15.28 -10.49 -0.50
C ASP A 135 14.79 -9.04 -0.55
N ASP A 136 13.48 -8.84 -0.72
CA ASP A 136 12.87 -7.51 -0.67
C ASP A 136 13.08 -6.85 0.70
N ILE A 137 12.83 -7.59 1.79
CA ILE A 137 13.05 -7.13 3.17
C ILE A 137 14.54 -6.92 3.46
N HIS A 138 15.41 -7.73 2.88
CA HIS A 138 16.86 -7.56 2.99
C HIS A 138 17.35 -6.28 2.29
N GLY A 139 16.59 -5.71 1.36
CA GLY A 139 16.89 -4.40 0.76
C GLY A 139 16.49 -3.19 1.62
N VAL A 140 15.60 -3.36 2.60
CA VAL A 140 15.02 -2.25 3.38
C VAL A 140 16.10 -1.54 4.22
N LYS A 141 16.08 -0.21 4.17
CA LYS A 141 17.05 0.68 4.85
C LYS A 141 16.41 1.62 5.88
N VAL A 142 15.09 1.59 6.01
CA VAL A 142 14.32 2.49 6.88
C VAL A 142 13.46 1.68 7.85
N PRO A 143 13.12 2.20 9.03
CA PRO A 143 12.20 1.54 9.96
C PRO A 143 10.93 1.07 9.26
N ILE A 144 10.56 -0.20 9.44
CA ILE A 144 9.38 -0.79 8.82
C ILE A 144 8.53 -1.54 9.85
N SER A 145 7.21 -1.36 9.79
CA SER A 145 6.23 -2.14 10.54
C SER A 145 5.42 -3.02 9.59
N ILE A 146 5.19 -4.27 9.95
CA ILE A 146 4.47 -5.25 9.12
C ILE A 146 3.31 -5.82 9.92
N LEU A 147 2.08 -5.56 9.44
CA LEU A 147 0.85 -6.04 10.05
C LEU A 147 0.27 -7.15 9.19
N GLY A 148 0.60 -8.41 9.51
CA GLY A 148 0.01 -9.57 8.84
C GLY A 148 -1.25 -10.08 9.55
N ALA A 149 -2.15 -10.72 8.79
CA ALA A 149 -3.32 -11.36 9.35
C ALA A 149 -3.02 -12.82 9.73
N GLU A 150 -3.57 -13.29 10.84
CA GLU A 150 -3.35 -14.65 11.37
C GLU A 150 -3.66 -15.75 10.35
N ASN A 151 -4.75 -15.57 9.59
CA ASN A 151 -5.22 -16.54 8.59
C ASN A 151 -4.78 -16.20 7.15
N ASP A 152 -3.72 -15.40 6.98
CA ASP A 152 -3.19 -15.04 5.67
C ASP A 152 -2.42 -16.20 5.03
N LYS A 153 -2.84 -16.62 3.82
CA LYS A 153 -2.18 -17.72 3.10
C LYS A 153 -1.02 -17.25 2.22
N MET A 154 -0.95 -15.96 1.89
CA MET A 154 0.09 -15.40 1.04
C MET A 154 1.26 -14.86 1.86
N SER A 155 0.97 -14.31 3.05
CA SER A 155 1.97 -13.90 4.03
C SER A 155 1.71 -14.58 5.38
N PRO A 156 1.91 -15.90 5.48
CA PRO A 156 1.60 -16.65 6.69
C PRO A 156 2.49 -16.23 7.86
N PRO A 157 2.07 -16.48 9.12
CA PRO A 157 2.83 -16.08 10.31
C PRO A 157 4.29 -16.56 10.32
N GLU A 158 4.59 -17.73 9.73
CA GLU A 158 5.94 -18.25 9.61
C GLU A 158 6.82 -17.34 8.74
N LEU A 159 6.29 -16.79 7.65
CA LEU A 159 7.01 -15.85 6.79
C LEU A 159 7.23 -14.51 7.51
N LEU A 160 6.24 -14.03 8.26
CA LEU A 160 6.37 -12.80 9.05
C LEU A 160 7.46 -12.91 10.12
N LYS A 161 7.59 -14.06 10.77
CA LYS A 161 8.70 -14.34 11.70
C LYS A 161 10.06 -14.31 11.01
N GLN A 162 10.15 -14.76 9.76
CA GLN A 162 11.39 -14.67 8.98
C GLN A 162 11.71 -13.21 8.62
N PHE A 163 10.70 -12.40 8.29
CA PHE A 163 10.89 -10.96 8.08
C PHE A 163 11.37 -10.26 9.34
N GLU A 164 10.76 -10.54 10.49
CA GLU A 164 11.17 -10.01 11.79
C GLU A 164 12.62 -10.37 12.11
N ALA A 165 13.01 -11.64 11.95
CA ALA A 165 14.38 -12.07 12.16
C ALA A 165 15.38 -11.35 11.25
N THR A 166 15.01 -11.17 9.97
CA THR A 166 15.83 -10.46 8.97
C THR A 166 16.02 -8.99 9.32
N LEU A 167 14.96 -8.32 9.79
CA LEU A 167 15.01 -6.92 10.19
C LEU A 167 15.80 -6.72 11.49
N ASN A 168 15.61 -7.59 12.48
CA ASN A 168 16.33 -7.52 13.76
C ASN A 168 17.84 -7.77 13.63
N ALA A 169 18.26 -8.48 12.58
CA ALA A 169 19.68 -8.65 12.26
C ALA A 169 20.35 -7.37 11.71
N LYS A 170 19.57 -6.32 11.40
CA LYS A 170 20.05 -5.04 10.89
C LYS A 170 19.98 -3.96 11.98
N PRO A 171 21.08 -3.66 12.70
CA PRO A 171 21.09 -2.68 13.78
C PRO A 171 20.79 -1.24 13.31
N GLU A 172 20.91 -0.96 12.01
CA GLU A 172 20.66 0.36 11.41
C GLU A 172 19.16 0.63 11.14
N VAL A 173 18.32 -0.41 11.15
CA VAL A 173 16.88 -0.34 10.86
C VAL A 173 16.11 -0.80 12.08
N GLY A 174 15.96 0.09 13.07
CA GLY A 174 15.23 -0.24 14.29
C GLY A 174 13.75 -0.55 14.00
N VAL A 175 13.30 -1.75 14.33
CA VAL A 175 11.87 -2.09 14.39
C VAL A 175 11.31 -1.57 15.72
N PRO A 176 10.24 -0.75 15.72
CA PRO A 176 9.55 -0.40 16.96
C PRO A 176 8.95 -1.68 17.55
N ARG A 177 9.33 -2.03 18.78
CA ARG A 177 8.69 -3.11 19.52
C ARG A 177 7.27 -2.66 19.90
N VAL A 178 6.26 -3.36 19.40
CA VAL A 178 4.85 -3.19 19.82
C VAL A 178 4.54 -4.21 20.91
#